data_AF-A0A0H2KYJ4-F1
#
_entry.id   AF-A0A0H2KYJ4-F1
#
_cell.length_a   1.000
_cell.length_b   1.000
_cell.length_c   1.000
_cell.angle_alpha   90.00
_cell.angle_beta   90.00
_cell.angle_gamma   90.00
#
_symmetry.space_group_name_H-M   'P 1'
#
loop_
_entity.id
_entity.type
_entity.pdbx_description
1 polymer ?
#
loop_
_entity_poly.entity_id
_entity_poly.type
_entity_poly.pdbx_seq_one_letter_code
_entity_poly.pdbx_strand_id
1 'polypeptide(L)'
;MTSTRPDHVPVHEPEPVSSKRWVTYTAAALLLVALGAVMLIAFDNVRSHRDAREAEQKAAELHDRFAEIGITAFSEETIADVLGDDGGGFCTDPAALVEATANLGAANGAAGPGLRPSVLDERRLAGDRLVIEVYCPDQLDEFDAYVDSLDLDPGRTTEPGSDATEGADGTPTEEDA
;
A
#
# COMPACT_ATOMS: atom_id res chain seq x y z
N MET A 1 -30.03 -69.01 59.49
CA MET A 1 -29.50 -67.77 58.88
C MET A 1 -29.09 -68.09 57.47
N THR A 2 -29.90 -67.69 56.49
CA THR A 2 -29.52 -67.74 55.07
C THR A 2 -30.24 -66.59 54.40
N SER A 3 -29.47 -65.56 54.07
CA SER A 3 -29.92 -64.33 53.44
C SER A 3 -29.94 -64.55 51.92
N THR A 4 -31.11 -64.55 51.32
CA THR A 4 -31.26 -64.60 49.86
C THR A 4 -31.50 -63.17 49.38
N ARG A 5 -30.46 -62.58 48.77
CA ARG A 5 -30.48 -61.26 48.14
C ARG A 5 -31.20 -61.38 46.77
N PRO A 6 -32.18 -60.53 46.44
CA PRO A 6 -32.74 -60.49 45.09
C PRO A 6 -31.83 -59.62 44.23
N ASP A 7 -30.92 -60.25 43.49
CA ASP A 7 -30.16 -59.57 42.44
C ASP A 7 -31.01 -59.54 41.17
N HIS A 8 -31.83 -58.51 41.03
CA HIS A 8 -32.36 -58.14 39.72
C HIS A 8 -32.15 -56.64 39.52
N VAL A 9 -30.95 -56.30 39.05
CA VAL A 9 -30.72 -55.01 38.41
C VAL A 9 -31.21 -55.15 36.97
N PRO A 10 -32.15 -54.31 36.49
CA PRO A 10 -32.50 -54.30 35.08
C PRO A 10 -31.25 -53.88 34.29
N VAL A 11 -30.74 -54.79 33.47
CA VAL A 11 -29.68 -54.49 32.51
C VAL A 11 -30.29 -53.58 31.46
N HIS A 12 -29.93 -52.30 31.48
CA HIS A 12 -30.23 -51.39 30.38
C HIS A 12 -29.39 -51.83 29.18
N GLU A 13 -30.03 -52.52 28.23
CA GLU A 13 -29.42 -52.76 26.92
C GLU A 13 -29.17 -51.40 26.26
N PRO A 14 -27.96 -51.14 25.71
CA PRO A 14 -27.72 -49.91 24.96
C PRO A 14 -28.64 -49.93 23.74
N GLU A 15 -29.68 -49.09 23.76
CA GLU A 15 -30.56 -48.86 22.61
C GLU A 15 -29.70 -48.66 21.35
N PRO A 16 -29.85 -49.51 20.32
CA PRO A 16 -29.08 -49.34 19.10
C PRO A 16 -29.47 -48.00 18.52
N VAL A 17 -28.51 -47.07 18.46
CA VAL A 17 -28.69 -45.76 17.81
C VAL A 17 -29.25 -46.05 16.43
N SER A 18 -30.54 -45.77 16.24
CA SER A 18 -31.30 -46.19 15.05
C SER A 18 -30.52 -45.75 13.81
N SER A 19 -30.00 -46.72 13.05
CA SER A 19 -29.05 -46.51 11.94
C SER A 19 -29.53 -45.46 10.93
N LYS A 20 -30.85 -45.32 10.79
CA LYS A 20 -31.50 -44.29 9.97
C LYS A 20 -31.19 -42.87 10.44
N ARG A 21 -31.20 -42.61 11.76
CA ARG A 21 -30.94 -41.28 12.34
C ARG A 21 -29.47 -40.88 12.18
N TRP A 22 -28.55 -41.83 12.37
CA TRP A 22 -27.12 -41.57 12.17
C TRP A 22 -26.82 -41.19 10.71
N VAL A 23 -27.38 -41.91 9.73
CA VAL A 23 -27.24 -41.58 8.31
C VAL A 23 -27.83 -40.21 7.97
N THR A 24 -29.01 -39.87 8.51
CA THR A 24 -29.60 -38.55 8.24
C THR A 24 -28.79 -37.41 8.85
N TYR A 25 -28.22 -37.59 10.05
CA TYR A 25 -27.41 -36.56 10.69
C TYR A 25 -26.05 -36.40 10.01
N THR A 26 -25.41 -37.48 9.56
CA THR A 26 -24.15 -37.38 8.80
C THR A 26 -24.37 -36.74 7.44
N ALA A 27 -25.45 -37.09 6.73
CA ALA A 27 -25.81 -36.43 5.47
C ALA A 27 -26.12 -34.93 5.66
N ALA A 28 -26.87 -34.57 6.70
CA ALA A 28 -27.15 -33.17 7.03
C ALA A 28 -25.87 -32.39 7.40
N ALA A 29 -24.97 -32.99 8.19
CA ALA A 29 -23.70 -32.37 8.55
C ALA A 29 -22.81 -32.13 7.32
N LEU A 30 -22.70 -33.12 6.41
CA LEU A 30 -21.95 -32.97 5.17
C LEU A 30 -22.54 -31.89 4.27
N LEU A 31 -23.87 -31.81 4.17
CA LEU A 31 -24.54 -30.77 3.39
C LEU A 31 -24.25 -29.37 3.97
N LEU A 32 -24.30 -29.20 5.29
CA LEU A 32 -23.97 -27.94 5.94
C LEU A 32 -22.51 -27.54 5.71
N VAL A 33 -21.57 -28.50 5.80
CA VAL A 33 -20.15 -28.24 5.52
C VAL A 33 -19.94 -27.83 4.07
N ALA A 34 -20.59 -28.50 3.12
CA ALA A 34 -20.51 -28.15 1.70
C ALA A 34 -21.06 -26.75 1.42
N LEU A 35 -22.20 -26.39 2.02
CA LEU A 35 -22.78 -25.05 1.93
C LEU A 35 -21.85 -23.98 2.54
N GLY A 36 -21.26 -24.27 3.70
CA GLY A 36 -20.28 -23.39 4.33
C GLY A 36 -19.05 -23.16 3.46
N ALA A 37 -18.51 -24.21 2.85
CA ALA A 37 -17.38 -24.11 1.94
C ALA A 37 -17.71 -23.25 0.70
N VAL A 38 -18.86 -23.47 0.06
CA VAL A 38 -19.30 -22.67 -1.09
C VAL A 38 -19.47 -21.20 -0.71
N MET A 39 -20.06 -20.93 0.46
CA MET A 39 -20.25 -19.57 0.95
C MET A 39 -18.91 -18.85 1.19
N LEU A 40 -17.91 -19.53 1.76
CA LEU A 40 -16.57 -18.96 1.94
C LEU A 40 -15.90 -18.63 0.60
N ILE A 41 -15.92 -19.55 -0.36
CA ILE A 41 -15.32 -19.34 -1.68
C ILE A 41 -16.03 -18.20 -2.43
N ALA A 42 -17.36 -18.15 -2.37
CA ALA A 42 -18.13 -17.10 -3.02
C ALA A 42 -17.88 -15.73 -2.39
N PHE A 43 -17.78 -15.67 -1.05
CA PHE A 43 -17.50 -14.44 -0.33
C PHE A 43 -16.11 -13.90 -0.67
N ASP A 44 -15.10 -14.77 -0.67
CA ASP A 44 -13.72 -14.42 -1.03
C ASP A 44 -13.65 -13.90 -2.47
N ASN A 45 -14.23 -14.61 -3.44
CA ASN A 45 -14.26 -14.16 -4.83
C ASN A 45 -14.92 -12.78 -5.00
N VAL A 46 -16.09 -12.57 -4.40
CA VAL A 46 -16.80 -11.28 -4.54
C VAL A 46 -16.01 -10.14 -3.92
N ARG A 47 -15.37 -10.38 -2.78
CA ARG A 47 -14.52 -9.40 -2.11
C ARG A 47 -13.29 -9.09 -2.96
N SER A 48 -12.52 -10.11 -3.35
CA SER A 48 -11.33 -9.96 -4.19
C SER A 48 -11.61 -9.23 -5.50
N HIS A 49 -12.76 -9.46 -6.14
CA HIS A 49 -13.15 -8.71 -7.35
C HIS A 49 -13.56 -7.26 -7.09
N ARG A 50 -13.97 -6.89 -5.88
CA ARG A 50 -14.23 -5.49 -5.53
C ARG A 50 -12.93 -4.79 -5.24
N ASP A 51 -12.09 -5.39 -4.39
CA ASP A 51 -10.80 -4.86 -3.97
C ASP A 51 -9.91 -4.62 -5.21
N ALA A 52 -9.85 -5.59 -6.14
CA ALA A 52 -9.10 -5.43 -7.41
C ALA A 52 -9.60 -4.26 -8.28
N ARG A 53 -10.92 -4.05 -8.39
CA ARG A 53 -11.48 -2.94 -9.18
C ARG A 53 -11.24 -1.60 -8.51
N GLU A 54 -11.24 -1.55 -7.19
CA GLU A 54 -10.93 -0.33 -6.46
C GLU A 54 -9.45 0.02 -6.58
N ALA A 55 -8.56 -0.97 -6.48
CA ALA A 55 -7.13 -0.83 -6.74
C ALA A 55 -6.86 -0.28 -8.14
N GLU A 56 -7.47 -0.87 -9.18
CA GLU A 56 -7.34 -0.40 -10.58
C GLU A 56 -7.80 1.06 -10.75
N GLN A 57 -8.92 1.44 -10.13
CA GLN A 57 -9.45 2.81 -10.23
C GLN A 57 -8.53 3.84 -9.56
N LYS A 58 -8.08 3.57 -8.33
CA LYS A 58 -7.15 4.45 -7.62
C LYS A 58 -5.79 4.52 -8.32
N ALA A 59 -5.33 3.40 -8.88
CA ALA A 59 -4.09 3.34 -9.65
C ALA A 59 -4.15 4.17 -10.93
N ALA A 60 -5.27 4.13 -11.66
CA ALA A 60 -5.50 4.97 -12.83
C ALA A 60 -5.52 6.46 -12.47
N GLU A 61 -6.23 6.82 -11.39
CA GLU A 61 -6.25 8.20 -10.91
C GLU A 61 -4.85 8.69 -10.51
N LEU A 62 -4.07 7.87 -9.81
CA LEU A 62 -2.72 8.22 -9.40
C LEU A 62 -1.76 8.31 -10.60
N HIS A 63 -1.91 7.44 -11.59
CA HIS A 63 -1.13 7.48 -12.84
C HIS A 63 -1.32 8.83 -13.55
N ASP A 64 -2.57 9.25 -13.71
CA ASP A 64 -2.92 10.52 -14.37
C ASP A 64 -2.34 11.71 -13.59
N ARG A 65 -2.50 11.73 -12.26
CA ARG A 65 -1.95 12.81 -11.41
C ARG A 65 -0.42 12.86 -11.44
N PHE A 66 0.28 11.73 -11.52
CA PHE A 66 1.73 11.72 -11.69
C PHE A 66 2.18 12.31 -13.03
N ALA A 67 1.45 12.01 -14.10
CA ALA A 67 1.71 12.59 -15.41
C ALA A 67 1.50 14.12 -15.40
N GLU A 68 0.49 14.61 -14.68
CA GLU A 68 0.22 16.05 -14.53
C GLU A 68 1.36 16.81 -13.85
N ILE A 69 2.00 16.22 -12.83
CA ILE A 69 3.13 16.84 -12.13
C ILE A 69 4.49 16.57 -12.79
N GLY A 70 4.49 15.95 -13.97
CA GLY A 70 5.70 15.71 -14.78
C GLY A 70 6.63 14.65 -14.20
N ILE A 71 6.13 13.76 -13.34
CA ILE A 71 6.83 12.55 -12.91
C ILE A 71 6.60 11.47 -13.98
N THR A 72 7.64 10.68 -14.28
CA THR A 72 7.45 9.47 -15.10
C THR A 72 6.53 8.51 -14.36
N ALA A 73 5.26 8.50 -14.74
CA ALA A 73 4.26 7.66 -14.10
C ALA A 73 4.54 6.17 -14.37
N PHE A 74 4.47 5.35 -13.33
CA PHE A 74 4.47 3.89 -13.45
C PHE A 74 3.19 3.43 -14.15
N SER A 75 3.18 2.23 -14.74
CA SER A 75 1.93 1.69 -15.29
C SER A 75 0.89 1.48 -14.20
N GLU A 76 -0.39 1.65 -14.54
CA GLU A 76 -1.53 1.43 -13.63
C GLU A 76 -1.45 0.05 -12.96
N GLU A 77 -1.09 -0.98 -13.73
CA GLU A 77 -0.91 -2.35 -13.22
C GLU A 77 0.18 -2.44 -12.14
N THR A 78 1.31 -1.75 -12.32
CA THR A 78 2.38 -1.74 -11.30
C THR A 78 1.93 -1.01 -10.05
N ILE A 79 1.18 0.08 -10.19
CA ILE A 79 0.65 0.84 -9.06
C ILE A 79 -0.35 -0.02 -8.29
N ALA A 80 -1.29 -0.67 -8.98
CA ALA A 80 -2.29 -1.55 -8.35
C ALA A 80 -1.65 -2.76 -7.66
N ASP A 81 -0.62 -3.37 -8.25
CA ASP A 81 0.07 -4.53 -7.67
C ASP A 81 0.86 -4.20 -6.41
N VAL A 82 1.47 -3.01 -6.36
CA VAL A 82 2.30 -2.58 -5.22
C VAL A 82 1.45 -2.01 -4.09
N LEU A 83 0.42 -1.25 -4.46
CA LEU A 83 -0.31 -0.38 -3.55
C LEU A 83 -1.71 -0.89 -3.19
N GLY A 84 -2.22 -1.86 -3.95
CA GLY A 84 -3.53 -2.48 -3.71
C GLY A 84 -4.68 -1.48 -3.76
N ASP A 85 -5.73 -1.75 -2.98
CA ASP A 85 -6.81 -0.82 -2.68
C ASP A 85 -6.57 0.01 -1.42
N ASP A 86 -5.59 -0.38 -0.60
CA ASP A 86 -5.36 0.11 0.77
C ASP A 86 -4.24 1.15 0.91
N GLY A 87 -3.42 1.36 -0.12
CA GLY A 87 -2.34 2.34 -0.06
C GLY A 87 -1.02 1.80 0.51
N GLY A 88 -0.98 0.53 0.91
CA GLY A 88 0.19 -0.13 1.48
C GLY A 88 0.88 0.66 2.60
N GLY A 89 2.22 0.72 2.52
CA GLY A 89 3.05 1.38 3.54
C GLY A 89 2.82 2.88 3.69
N PHE A 90 2.29 3.55 2.66
CA PHE A 90 1.97 4.99 2.71
C PHE A 90 0.82 5.29 3.67
N CYS A 91 -0.13 4.36 3.81
CA CYS A 91 -1.31 4.54 4.65
C CYS A 91 -1.20 3.86 6.02
N THR A 92 -0.06 3.23 6.33
CA THR A 92 0.18 2.66 7.67
C THR A 92 0.79 3.68 8.62
N ASP A 93 1.86 4.34 8.19
CA ASP A 93 2.54 5.42 8.92
C ASP A 93 3.39 6.23 7.92
N PRO A 94 2.82 7.30 7.34
CA PRO A 94 3.49 8.08 6.29
C PRO A 94 4.73 8.81 6.81
N ALA A 95 4.73 9.26 8.06
CA ALA A 95 5.87 9.94 8.66
C ALA A 95 7.06 8.97 8.86
N ALA A 96 6.79 7.76 9.36
CA ALA A 96 7.82 6.73 9.49
C ALA A 96 8.39 6.28 8.14
N LEU A 97 7.59 6.31 7.07
CA LEU A 97 8.06 5.98 5.72
C LEU A 97 9.09 6.99 5.21
N VAL A 98 8.83 8.28 5.39
CA VAL A 98 9.78 9.33 5.01
C VAL A 98 11.05 9.24 5.86
N GLU A 99 10.91 9.06 7.17
CA GLU A 99 12.05 8.88 8.08
C GLU A 99 12.90 7.64 7.71
N ALA A 100 12.26 6.51 7.43
CA ALA A 100 12.94 5.29 7.02
C ALA A 100 13.68 5.49 5.69
N THR A 101 13.08 6.21 4.74
CA THR A 101 13.70 6.53 3.45
C THR A 101 14.91 7.45 3.64
N ALA A 102 14.81 8.47 4.49
CA ALA A 102 15.91 9.35 4.84
C ALA A 102 17.07 8.56 5.48
N ASN A 103 16.75 7.65 6.41
CA ASN A 103 17.73 6.80 7.07
C ASN A 103 18.38 5.77 6.12
N LEU A 104 17.65 5.24 5.14
CA LEU A 104 18.19 4.32 4.13
C LEU A 104 19.27 4.99 3.26
N GLY A 105 19.11 6.27 2.94
CA GLY A 105 20.15 7.06 2.25
C GLY A 105 21.42 7.19 3.09
N ALA A 106 21.27 7.40 4.40
CA ALA A 106 22.37 7.51 5.35
C ALA A 106 23.08 6.17 5.60
N ALA A 107 22.34 5.07 5.76
CA ALA A 107 22.87 3.76 6.11
C ALA A 107 23.72 3.11 5.00
N ASN A 108 23.42 3.40 3.73
CA ASN A 108 24.15 2.84 2.60
C ASN A 108 25.46 3.60 2.27
N GLY A 109 25.79 4.68 3.01
CA GLY A 109 26.97 5.52 2.74
C GLY A 109 26.96 6.23 1.37
N ALA A 110 25.90 6.04 0.58
CA ALA A 110 25.64 6.76 -0.66
C ALA A 110 25.34 8.25 -0.37
N ALA A 111 24.85 8.54 0.84
CA ALA A 111 24.81 9.88 1.37
C ALA A 111 26.20 10.30 1.91
N GLY A 112 27.13 10.66 1.03
CA GLY A 112 28.42 11.22 1.42
C GLY A 112 28.32 12.52 2.26
N PRO A 113 29.42 13.02 2.84
CA PRO A 113 29.43 14.32 3.50
C PRO A 113 29.13 15.44 2.49
N GLY A 114 28.01 16.14 2.67
CA GLY A 114 27.57 17.26 1.82
C GLY A 114 26.34 17.00 0.97
N LEU A 115 25.54 15.98 1.27
CA LEU A 115 24.34 15.67 0.50
C LEU A 115 23.29 16.75 0.69
N ARG A 116 23.13 17.55 -0.34
CA ARG A 116 21.95 18.39 -0.50
C ARG A 116 20.78 17.48 -0.92
N PRO A 117 19.55 17.74 -0.43
CA PRO A 117 18.34 17.18 -1.03
C PRO A 117 18.45 17.35 -2.54
N SER A 118 18.60 16.24 -3.26
CA SER A 118 18.60 16.31 -4.72
C SER A 118 17.22 16.77 -5.18
N VAL A 119 17.06 17.36 -6.36
CA VAL A 119 15.74 17.77 -6.92
C VAL A 119 14.73 16.59 -6.97
N LEU A 120 15.20 15.36 -6.77
CA LEU A 120 14.36 14.19 -6.53
C LEU A 120 13.62 14.24 -5.19
N ASP A 121 14.11 14.89 -4.13
CA ASP A 121 13.42 14.95 -2.83
C ASP A 121 12.11 15.74 -2.91
N GLU A 122 12.10 16.95 -3.50
CA GLU A 122 10.87 17.75 -3.60
C GLU A 122 9.82 17.07 -4.50
N ARG A 123 10.24 16.56 -5.67
CA ARG A 123 9.34 15.85 -6.59
C ARG A 123 8.88 14.52 -6.01
N ARG A 124 9.74 13.83 -5.25
CA ARG A 124 9.38 12.60 -4.55
C ARG A 124 8.35 12.88 -3.47
N LEU A 125 8.55 13.91 -2.65
CA LEU A 125 7.57 14.31 -1.63
C LEU A 125 6.24 14.76 -2.24
N ALA A 126 6.27 15.47 -3.37
CA ALA A 126 5.06 15.77 -4.13
C ALA A 126 4.36 14.49 -4.63
N GLY A 127 5.15 13.49 -5.04
CA GLY A 127 4.64 12.18 -5.43
C GLY A 127 4.05 11.40 -4.24
N ASP A 128 4.76 11.33 -3.13
CA ASP A 128 4.33 10.67 -1.89
C ASP A 128 3.04 11.33 -1.35
N ARG A 129 2.95 12.66 -1.44
CA ARG A 129 1.74 13.43 -1.12
C ARG A 129 0.54 13.02 -1.98
N LEU A 130 0.73 12.87 -3.30
CA LEU A 130 -0.33 12.42 -4.20
C LEU A 130 -0.80 11.01 -3.90
N VAL A 131 0.13 10.11 -3.55
CA VAL A 131 -0.21 8.74 -3.13
C VAL A 131 -1.11 8.78 -1.89
N ILE A 132 -0.73 9.56 -0.88
CA ILE A 132 -1.51 9.72 0.36
C ILE A 132 -2.86 10.38 0.07
N GLU A 133 -2.91 11.40 -0.78
CA GLU A 133 -4.17 12.07 -1.15
C GLU A 133 -5.18 11.13 -1.82
N VAL A 134 -4.71 10.22 -2.69
CA VAL A 134 -5.58 9.27 -3.40
C VAL A 134 -6.00 8.09 -2.51
N TYR A 135 -5.11 7.57 -1.67
CA TYR A 135 -5.35 6.33 -0.92
C TYR A 135 -5.77 6.52 0.53
N CYS A 136 -5.26 7.55 1.21
CA CYS A 136 -5.53 7.83 2.63
C CYS A 136 -5.55 9.35 2.91
N PRO A 137 -6.55 10.08 2.38
CA PRO A 137 -6.62 11.54 2.51
C PRO A 137 -6.68 12.03 3.96
N ASP A 138 -7.16 11.19 4.89
CA ASP A 138 -7.20 11.51 6.32
C ASP A 138 -5.80 11.65 6.95
N GLN A 139 -4.76 11.09 6.33
CA GLN A 139 -3.37 11.18 6.80
C GLN A 139 -2.57 12.30 6.13
N LEU A 140 -3.19 13.01 5.18
CA LEU A 140 -2.53 14.05 4.40
C LEU A 140 -2.04 15.20 5.29
N ASP A 141 -2.85 15.61 6.28
CA ASP A 141 -2.52 16.70 7.20
C ASP A 141 -1.29 16.36 8.08
N GLU A 142 -1.18 15.11 8.52
CA GLU A 142 -0.04 14.64 9.32
C GLU A 142 1.24 14.58 8.49
N PHE A 143 1.12 14.11 7.25
CA PHE A 143 2.24 14.09 6.30
C PHE A 143 2.71 15.50 5.95
N ASP A 144 1.79 16.41 5.60
CA ASP A 144 2.13 17.80 5.26
C ASP A 144 2.82 18.48 6.46
N ALA A 145 2.34 18.26 7.68
CA ALA A 145 2.98 18.77 8.90
C ALA A 145 4.38 18.20 9.15
N TYR A 146 4.59 16.92 8.85
CA TYR A 146 5.91 16.30 8.95
C TYR A 146 6.88 16.89 7.91
N VAL A 147 6.46 17.00 6.65
CA VAL A 147 7.27 17.60 5.58
C VAL A 147 7.64 19.04 5.91
N ASP A 148 6.70 19.83 6.41
CA ASP A 148 6.95 21.22 6.83
C ASP A 148 7.99 21.29 7.96
N SER A 149 8.06 20.28 8.84
CA SER A 149 9.05 20.22 9.91
C SER A 149 10.49 19.92 9.44
N LEU A 150 10.68 19.48 8.18
CA LEU A 150 11.98 19.12 7.64
C LEU A 150 12.79 20.32 7.11
N ASP A 151 12.26 21.56 7.15
CA ASP A 151 12.93 22.79 6.70
C ASP A 151 13.53 22.67 5.27
N LEU A 152 12.75 22.13 4.33
CA LEU A 152 13.16 21.97 2.94
C LEU A 152 13.18 23.34 2.24
N ASP A 153 14.36 23.92 2.06
CA ASP A 153 14.56 25.25 1.47
C ASP A 153 14.37 25.21 -0.07
N PRO A 154 13.27 25.78 -0.63
CA PRO A 154 12.90 25.65 -2.05
C PRO A 154 13.77 26.50 -3.00
N GLY A 155 14.80 27.18 -2.49
CA GLY A 155 15.47 28.31 -3.15
C GLY A 155 16.83 28.05 -3.79
N ARG A 156 17.32 26.81 -3.95
CA ARG A 156 18.66 26.54 -4.53
C ARG A 156 18.66 25.78 -5.85
N THR A 157 17.54 25.79 -6.56
CA THR A 157 17.45 25.32 -7.95
C THR A 157 17.83 26.45 -8.89
N THR A 158 19.09 26.43 -9.35
CA THR A 158 19.52 26.93 -10.66
C THR A 158 18.90 28.27 -11.12
N GLU A 159 19.54 29.39 -10.77
CA GLU A 159 19.80 30.36 -11.85
C GLU A 159 20.68 29.61 -12.87
N PRO A 160 20.24 29.43 -14.12
CA PRO A 160 21.16 29.05 -15.18
C PRO A 160 22.14 30.21 -15.26
N GLY A 161 23.40 29.98 -14.87
CA GLY A 161 24.45 30.95 -15.04
C GLY A 161 24.47 31.40 -16.50
N SER A 162 23.95 32.60 -16.76
CA SER A 162 24.09 33.32 -18.02
C SER A 162 25.48 33.94 -18.14
N ASP A 163 26.51 33.20 -17.72
CA ASP A 163 27.89 33.64 -17.70
C ASP A 163 28.74 32.62 -18.46
N ALA A 164 28.33 32.36 -19.70
CA ALA A 164 29.19 31.79 -20.72
C ALA A 164 28.63 32.11 -22.10
N THR A 165 29.25 33.12 -22.73
CA THR A 165 29.31 33.34 -24.19
C THR A 165 28.21 34.20 -24.80
N GLU A 166 28.42 35.52 -24.83
CA GLU A 166 28.10 36.33 -26.02
C GLU A 166 28.89 37.66 -25.92
N GLY A 167 29.77 37.94 -26.89
CA GLY A 167 30.55 39.18 -26.90
C GLY A 167 31.84 39.14 -27.72
N ALA A 168 31.88 38.35 -28.78
CA ALA A 168 32.83 38.52 -29.87
C ALA A 168 32.05 39.05 -31.08
N ASP A 169 31.86 40.37 -31.17
CA ASP A 169 31.87 41.12 -32.43
C ASP A 169 31.73 42.63 -32.14
N GLY A 170 32.46 43.46 -32.88
CA GLY A 170 32.21 44.90 -32.96
C GLY A 170 33.33 45.83 -32.51
N THR A 171 34.42 45.92 -33.29
CA THR A 171 35.20 47.16 -33.36
C THR A 171 35.48 47.51 -34.82
N PRO A 172 34.81 48.53 -35.39
CA PRO A 172 35.28 49.20 -36.59
C PRO A 172 35.98 50.50 -36.18
N THR A 173 37.26 50.63 -36.48
CA THR A 173 37.89 51.94 -36.75
C THR A 173 39.17 51.72 -37.53
N GLU A 174 39.00 51.71 -38.85
CA GLU A 174 39.98 52.20 -39.81
C GLU A 174 39.71 53.71 -39.92
N GLU A 175 40.66 54.58 -39.53
CA GLU A 175 40.89 55.86 -40.21
C GLU A 175 42.29 56.40 -39.86
N ASP A 176 42.96 56.87 -40.90
CA ASP A 176 44.33 57.33 -41.03
C ASP A 176 44.72 58.60 -40.25
N ALA A 177 46.05 58.73 -40.06
CA ALA A 177 46.89 59.94 -40.02
C ALA A 177 47.69 60.19 -38.74
#